data_AF-A0A3M2A367-F1
#
_entry.id   AF-A0A3M2A367-F1
#
_cell.length_a   1.000
_cell.length_b   1.000
_cell.length_c   1.000
_cell.angle_alpha   90.00
_cell.angle_beta   90.00
_cell.angle_gamma   90.00
#
_symmetry.space_group_name_H-M   'P 1'
#
loop_
_entity.id
_entity.type
_entity.pdbx_description
1 polymer ?
#
loop_
_entity_poly.entity_id
_entity_poly.type
_entity_poly.pdbx_seq_one_letter_code
_entity_poly.pdbx_strand_id
1 'polypeptide(L)'
;MFVSVETATAIALGALAGAAAVAVPRMRAHLGLRHALHADARALEAGTFVTPGVLPALRPLVDQERIARLLLAAQARRLETLGLGATWSRGALEAYDHAIASARHALWEFVHGVYALPRDVKMRLWQAGYDPRPLERLVLEKAVFERTDDPYAGALLPRRPRLSVVHRALRRAAAELDRFEAAALRLSASPYR
;
A
#
# COMPACT_ATOMS: atom_id res chain seq x y z
N MET A 1 32.15 -40.26 -9.28
CA MET A 1 31.75 -39.24 -10.27
C MET A 1 31.80 -37.90 -9.54
N PHE A 2 32.92 -37.19 -9.65
CA PHE A 2 33.19 -35.97 -8.88
C PHE A 2 32.59 -34.76 -9.62
N VAL A 3 31.62 -34.10 -9.00
CA VAL A 3 31.13 -32.79 -9.45
C VAL A 3 32.26 -31.80 -9.19
N SER A 4 32.87 -31.28 -10.26
CA SER A 4 34.00 -30.35 -10.19
C SER A 4 33.59 -29.08 -9.41
N VAL A 5 34.45 -28.63 -8.49
CA VAL A 5 34.25 -27.43 -7.65
C VAL A 5 33.94 -26.18 -8.50
N GLU A 6 34.37 -26.16 -9.75
CA GLU A 6 34.07 -25.11 -10.74
C GLU A 6 32.59 -25.02 -11.14
N THR A 7 31.85 -26.13 -11.11
CA THR A 7 30.40 -26.10 -11.40
C THR A 7 29.58 -25.58 -10.23
N ALA A 8 30.05 -25.79 -8.99
CA ALA A 8 29.38 -25.27 -7.79
C ALA A 8 29.55 -23.75 -7.64
N THR A 9 30.72 -23.20 -8.00
CA THR A 9 30.96 -21.75 -7.98
C THR A 9 30.18 -21.01 -9.06
N ALA A 10 30.02 -21.58 -10.26
CA ALA A 10 29.22 -20.99 -11.34
C ALA A 10 27.72 -20.87 -10.98
N ILE A 11 27.16 -21.88 -10.31
CA ILE A 11 25.75 -21.86 -9.85
C ILE A 11 25.55 -20.84 -8.73
N ALA A 12 26.49 -20.74 -7.78
CA ALA A 12 26.43 -19.76 -6.69
C ALA A 12 26.54 -18.31 -7.19
N LEU A 13 27.40 -18.05 -8.17
CA LEU A 13 27.53 -16.73 -8.82
C LEU A 13 26.28 -16.37 -9.65
N GLY A 14 25.68 -17.34 -10.35
CA GLY A 14 24.43 -17.15 -11.09
C GLY A 14 23.24 -16.83 -10.18
N ALA A 15 23.15 -17.48 -9.01
CA ALA A 15 22.10 -17.23 -8.03
C ALA A 15 22.23 -15.84 -7.37
N LEU A 16 23.46 -15.40 -7.07
CA LEU A 16 23.73 -14.05 -6.56
C LEU A 16 23.44 -12.96 -7.59
N ALA A 17 23.80 -13.19 -8.86
CA ALA A 17 23.48 -12.28 -9.96
C ALA A 17 21.96 -12.19 -10.24
N GLY A 18 21.25 -13.32 -10.18
CA GLY A 18 19.79 -13.36 -10.31
C GLY A 18 19.06 -12.68 -9.15
N ALA A 19 19.53 -12.88 -7.92
CA ALA A 19 19.00 -12.20 -6.74
C ALA A 19 19.25 -10.67 -6.82
N ALA A 20 20.42 -10.23 -7.27
CA ALA A 20 20.72 -8.82 -7.48
C ALA A 20 19.88 -8.20 -8.62
N ALA A 21 19.68 -8.92 -9.73
CA ALA A 21 18.87 -8.47 -10.86
C ALA A 21 17.38 -8.29 -10.52
N VAL A 22 16.89 -8.98 -9.48
CA VAL A 22 15.52 -8.88 -8.99
C VAL A 22 15.39 -7.93 -7.79
N ALA A 23 16.42 -7.87 -6.93
CA ALA A 23 16.44 -7.00 -5.75
C ALA A 23 16.67 -5.53 -6.11
N VAL A 24 17.51 -5.23 -7.10
CA VAL A 24 17.80 -3.85 -7.53
C VAL A 24 16.57 -3.12 -8.09
N PRO A 25 15.74 -3.70 -8.99
CA PRO A 25 14.50 -3.05 -9.43
C PRO A 25 13.47 -2.95 -8.31
N ARG A 26 13.38 -3.93 -7.39
CA ARG A 26 12.51 -3.82 -6.20
C ARG A 26 12.97 -2.72 -5.25
N MET A 27 14.26 -2.55 -5.04
CA MET A 27 14.82 -1.51 -4.19
C MET A 27 14.72 -0.12 -4.84
N ARG A 28 14.91 -0.01 -6.16
CA ARG A 28 14.62 1.22 -6.92
C ARG A 28 13.14 1.57 -6.92
N ALA A 29 12.25 0.58 -7.01
CA ALA A 29 10.82 0.79 -6.85
C ALA A 29 10.50 1.26 -5.41
N HIS A 30 11.17 0.72 -4.39
CA HIS A 30 11.00 1.11 -3.00
C HIS A 30 11.54 2.52 -2.69
N LEU A 31 12.67 2.91 -3.30
CA LEU A 31 13.23 4.26 -3.19
C LEU A 31 12.43 5.27 -4.02
N GLY A 32 11.96 4.89 -5.20
CA GLY A 32 11.05 5.70 -6.02
C GLY A 32 9.70 5.89 -5.34
N LEU A 33 9.20 4.86 -4.64
CA LEU A 33 8.05 4.93 -3.75
C LEU A 33 8.29 5.95 -2.64
N ARG A 34 9.42 5.88 -1.92
CA ARG A 34 9.77 6.87 -0.89
C ARG A 34 9.88 8.28 -1.43
N HIS A 35 10.47 8.49 -2.61
CA HIS A 35 10.55 9.82 -3.21
C HIS A 35 9.21 10.37 -3.69
N ALA A 36 8.35 9.53 -4.28
CA ALA A 36 6.99 9.92 -4.66
C ALA A 36 6.14 10.22 -3.41
N LEU A 37 6.27 9.40 -2.37
CA LEU A 37 5.66 9.62 -1.06
C LEU A 37 6.16 10.92 -0.42
N HIS A 38 7.44 11.28 -0.55
CA HIS A 38 7.97 12.55 -0.05
C HIS A 38 7.51 13.77 -0.86
N ALA A 39 7.32 13.63 -2.18
CA ALA A 39 6.77 14.69 -3.03
C ALA A 39 5.29 14.95 -2.70
N ASP A 40 4.50 13.89 -2.53
CA ASP A 40 3.10 13.97 -2.09
C ASP A 40 2.98 14.41 -0.62
N ALA A 41 3.92 14.01 0.25
CA ALA A 41 3.99 14.45 1.65
C ALA A 41 4.26 15.96 1.78
N ARG A 42 5.05 16.58 0.89
CA ARG A 42 5.23 18.04 0.87
C ARG A 42 3.95 18.79 0.47
N ALA A 43 3.13 18.22 -0.41
CA ALA A 43 1.80 18.75 -0.72
C ALA A 43 0.84 18.60 0.48
N LEU A 44 1.08 17.61 1.33
CA LEU A 44 0.36 17.31 2.58
C LEU A 44 0.78 18.20 3.76
N GLU A 45 2.08 18.51 3.92
CA GLU A 45 2.60 19.38 4.99
C GLU A 45 2.04 20.81 4.92
N ALA A 46 1.71 21.29 3.72
CA ALA A 46 0.99 22.55 3.51
C ALA A 46 -0.42 22.57 4.14
N GLY A 47 -0.98 21.41 4.51
CA GLY A 47 -2.27 21.25 5.16
C GLY A 47 -2.14 20.67 6.57
N THR A 48 -1.29 21.24 7.43
CA THR A 48 -1.15 20.78 8.83
C THR A 48 -2.44 21.06 9.61
N PHE A 49 -3.35 20.09 9.65
CA PHE A 49 -4.60 20.17 10.41
C PHE A 49 -4.44 19.44 11.74
N VAL A 50 -4.17 20.20 12.81
CA VAL A 50 -4.28 19.68 14.18
C VAL A 50 -5.76 19.39 14.43
N THR A 51 -6.11 18.12 14.67
CA THR A 51 -7.45 17.78 15.17
C THR A 51 -7.44 17.90 16.69
N PRO A 52 -7.95 19.00 17.28
CA PRO A 52 -8.03 19.11 18.73
C PRO A 52 -8.91 17.99 19.31
N GLY A 53 -8.49 17.39 20.42
CA GLY A 53 -9.26 16.38 21.17
C GLY A 53 -8.87 14.92 20.93
N VAL A 54 -8.00 14.62 19.95
CA VAL A 54 -7.55 13.23 19.70
C VAL A 54 -6.62 12.74 20.80
N LEU A 55 -6.81 11.48 21.24
CA LEU A 55 -5.87 10.78 22.13
C LEU A 55 -4.43 10.93 21.60
N PRO A 56 -3.44 11.32 22.43
CA PRO A 56 -2.06 11.46 21.99
C PRO A 56 -1.52 10.21 21.27
N ALA A 57 -1.89 9.02 21.76
CA ALA A 57 -1.51 7.74 21.17
C ALA A 57 -2.10 7.47 19.76
N LEU A 58 -3.21 8.13 19.40
CA LEU A 58 -3.87 7.98 18.09
C LEU A 58 -3.40 9.01 17.06
N ARG A 59 -2.77 10.11 17.49
CA ARG A 59 -2.32 11.17 16.60
C ARG A 59 -1.47 10.68 15.41
N PRO A 60 -0.40 9.88 15.59
CA PRO A 60 0.38 9.40 14.44
C PRO A 60 -0.46 8.53 13.49
N LEU A 61 -1.46 7.82 14.01
CA LEU A 61 -2.32 6.97 13.20
C LEU A 61 -3.36 7.77 12.41
N VAL A 62 -3.86 8.88 12.97
CA VAL A 62 -4.71 9.84 12.24
C VAL A 62 -3.92 10.50 11.10
N ASP A 63 -2.66 10.84 11.33
CA ASP A 63 -1.81 11.40 10.27
C ASP A 63 -1.54 10.36 9.17
N GLN A 64 -1.21 9.11 9.55
CA GLN A 64 -1.04 8.00 8.61
C GLN A 64 -2.32 7.71 7.81
N GLU A 65 -3.47 7.78 8.46
CA GLU A 65 -4.76 7.54 7.82
C GLU A 65 -5.07 8.58 6.74
N ARG A 66 -4.82 9.85 7.03
CA ARG A 66 -4.96 10.95 6.06
C ARG A 66 -4.01 10.79 4.88
N ILE A 67 -2.76 10.46 5.15
CA ILE A 67 -1.76 10.16 4.11
C ILE A 67 -2.27 9.01 3.23
N ALA A 68 -2.77 7.94 3.84
CA ALA A 68 -3.32 6.80 3.10
C ALA A 68 -4.50 7.25 2.22
N ARG A 69 -5.47 8.02 2.73
CA ARG A 69 -6.59 8.54 1.91
C ARG A 69 -6.12 9.33 0.71
N LEU A 70 -5.19 10.26 0.91
CA LEU A 70 -4.69 11.12 -0.17
C LEU A 70 -3.94 10.31 -1.23
N LEU A 71 -3.12 9.35 -0.82
CA LEU A 71 -2.45 8.44 -1.73
C LEU A 71 -3.45 7.59 -2.50
N LEU A 72 -4.45 7.01 -1.83
CA LEU A 72 -5.50 6.23 -2.50
C LEU A 72 -6.25 7.07 -3.54
N ALA A 73 -6.61 8.32 -3.21
CA ALA A 73 -7.28 9.22 -4.13
C ALA A 73 -6.39 9.62 -5.32
N ALA A 74 -5.10 9.88 -5.08
CA ALA A 74 -4.13 10.16 -6.14
C ALA A 74 -3.95 8.95 -7.07
N GLN A 75 -3.78 7.75 -6.52
CA GLN A 75 -3.62 6.54 -7.31
C GLN A 75 -4.91 6.15 -8.05
N ALA A 76 -6.10 6.36 -7.46
CA ALA A 76 -7.36 6.15 -8.15
C ALA A 76 -7.48 7.02 -9.41
N ARG A 77 -7.18 8.32 -9.30
CA ARG A 77 -7.15 9.24 -10.45
C ARG A 77 -6.13 8.82 -11.50
N ARG A 78 -4.95 8.37 -11.08
CA ARG A 78 -3.91 7.86 -11.98
C ARG A 78 -4.34 6.59 -12.72
N LEU A 79 -5.07 5.70 -12.06
CA LEU A 79 -5.59 4.49 -12.67
C LEU A 79 -6.72 4.79 -13.66
N GLU A 80 -7.56 5.79 -13.37
CA GLU A 80 -8.58 6.29 -14.29
C GLU A 80 -7.95 6.82 -15.58
N THR A 81 -6.91 7.67 -15.48
CA THR A 81 -6.23 8.20 -16.67
C THR A 81 -5.56 7.11 -17.51
N LEU A 82 -4.96 6.10 -16.86
CA LEU A 82 -4.42 4.92 -17.56
C LEU A 82 -5.53 4.11 -18.26
N GLY A 83 -6.71 4.00 -17.65
CA GLY A 83 -7.86 3.28 -18.22
C GLY A 83 -8.48 3.92 -19.46
N LEU A 84 -8.26 5.23 -19.65
CA LEU A 84 -8.70 6.00 -20.82
C LEU A 84 -7.73 5.89 -22.00
N GLY A 85 -6.51 5.38 -21.80
CA GLY A 85 -5.53 5.17 -22.86
C GLY A 85 -5.88 3.99 -23.76
N ALA A 86 -5.80 4.17 -25.09
CA ALA A 86 -6.14 3.14 -26.07
C ALA A 86 -5.17 1.94 -26.08
N THR A 87 -3.96 2.07 -25.53
CA THR A 87 -2.93 1.01 -25.56
C THR A 87 -2.19 0.85 -24.23
N TRP A 88 -2.06 -0.40 -23.78
CA TRP A 88 -1.24 -0.77 -22.61
C TRP A 88 0.23 -0.91 -23.01
N SER A 89 0.91 0.22 -23.13
CA SER A 89 2.36 0.26 -23.35
C SER A 89 3.12 -0.24 -22.11
N ARG A 90 4.41 -0.56 -22.27
CA ARG A 90 5.29 -0.90 -21.12
C ARG A 90 5.25 0.19 -20.04
N GLY A 91 5.33 1.46 -20.42
CA GLY A 91 5.27 2.58 -19.48
C GLY A 91 3.92 2.68 -18.76
N ALA A 92 2.81 2.39 -19.44
CA ALA A 92 1.48 2.35 -18.81
C ALA A 92 1.37 1.20 -17.78
N LEU A 93 1.98 0.05 -18.08
CA LEU A 93 2.02 -1.10 -17.19
C LEU A 93 2.90 -0.84 -15.95
N GLU A 94 4.05 -0.20 -16.12
CA GLU A 94 4.90 0.23 -15.01
C GLU A 94 4.20 1.27 -14.13
N ALA A 95 3.51 2.24 -14.73
CA ALA A 95 2.73 3.23 -14.02
C ALA A 95 1.56 2.59 -13.23
N TYR A 96 0.92 1.57 -13.82
CA TYR A 96 -0.11 0.78 -13.14
C TYR A 96 0.46 0.02 -11.94
N ASP A 97 1.56 -0.74 -12.14
CA ASP A 97 2.21 -1.52 -11.07
C ASP A 97 2.66 -0.61 -9.93
N HIS A 98 3.20 0.57 -10.25
CA HIS A 98 3.58 1.55 -9.27
C HIS A 98 2.37 2.08 -8.50
N ALA A 99 1.27 2.44 -9.18
CA ALA A 99 0.07 2.95 -8.53
C ALA A 99 -0.53 1.94 -7.53
N ILE A 100 -0.66 0.67 -7.92
CA ILE A 100 -1.21 -0.36 -7.02
C ILE A 100 -0.25 -0.69 -5.87
N ALA A 101 1.07 -0.70 -6.10
CA ALA A 101 2.06 -0.92 -5.06
C ALA A 101 2.04 0.21 -4.02
N SER A 102 1.94 1.46 -4.47
CA SER A 102 1.83 2.64 -3.60
C SER A 102 0.57 2.58 -2.74
N ALA A 103 -0.58 2.26 -3.33
CA ALA A 103 -1.83 2.10 -2.60
C ALA A 103 -1.74 0.97 -1.55
N ARG A 104 -1.21 -0.20 -1.95
CA ARG A 104 -1.04 -1.35 -1.05
C ARG A 104 -0.12 -1.02 0.13
N HIS A 105 1.00 -0.36 -0.14
CA HIS A 105 1.95 0.03 0.90
C HIS A 105 1.35 1.02 1.89
N ALA A 106 0.67 2.07 1.42
CA ALA A 106 0.02 3.04 2.30
C ALA A 106 -1.01 2.38 3.24
N LEU A 107 -1.79 1.44 2.71
CA LEU A 107 -2.74 0.66 3.51
C LEU A 107 -2.05 -0.27 4.51
N TRP A 108 -0.97 -0.92 4.09
CA TRP A 108 -0.18 -1.80 4.95
C TRP A 108 0.42 -1.04 6.13
N GLU A 109 1.03 0.12 5.88
CA GLU A 109 1.60 0.98 6.93
C GLU A 109 0.55 1.40 7.95
N PHE A 110 -0.65 1.78 7.48
CA PHE A 110 -1.75 2.11 8.37
C PHE A 110 -2.23 0.91 9.19
N VAL A 111 -2.46 -0.25 8.57
CA VAL A 111 -2.87 -1.49 9.27
C VAL A 111 -1.84 -1.90 10.31
N HIS A 112 -0.55 -1.86 9.97
CA HIS A 112 0.53 -2.12 10.92
C HIS A 112 0.55 -1.11 12.07
N GLY A 113 0.31 0.17 11.77
CA GLY A 113 0.16 1.23 12.76
C GLY A 113 -0.95 0.92 13.77
N VAL A 114 -2.12 0.45 13.30
CA VAL A 114 -3.21 0.00 14.19
C VAL A 114 -2.76 -1.15 15.10
N TYR A 115 -2.07 -2.15 14.54
CA TYR A 115 -1.64 -3.31 15.32
C TYR A 115 -0.55 -2.99 16.34
N ALA A 116 0.30 -2.00 16.04
CA ALA A 116 1.35 -1.51 16.93
C ALA A 116 0.83 -0.68 18.12
N LEU A 117 -0.45 -0.27 18.11
CA LEU A 117 -1.03 0.47 19.23
C LEU A 117 -1.02 -0.35 20.54
N PRO A 118 -0.92 0.34 21.70
CA PRO A 118 -1.14 -0.28 23.00
C PRO A 118 -2.48 -1.01 23.10
N ARG A 119 -2.53 -2.10 23.88
CA ARG A 119 -3.70 -2.99 23.96
C ARG A 119 -4.97 -2.24 24.40
N ASP A 120 -4.86 -1.36 25.37
CA ASP A 120 -5.96 -0.54 25.89
C ASP A 120 -6.54 0.39 24.80
N VAL A 121 -5.68 1.01 23.99
CA VAL A 121 -6.10 1.86 22.87
C VAL A 121 -6.79 1.03 21.79
N LYS A 122 -6.26 -0.15 21.46
CA LYS A 122 -6.91 -1.07 20.51
C LYS A 122 -8.29 -1.50 20.98
N MET A 123 -8.43 -1.87 22.25
CA MET A 123 -9.72 -2.23 22.84
C MET A 123 -10.74 -1.09 22.75
N ARG A 124 -10.31 0.16 23.01
CA ARG A 124 -11.16 1.34 22.87
C ARG A 124 -11.60 1.58 21.42
N LEU A 125 -10.70 1.40 20.45
CA LEU A 125 -11.06 1.48 19.02
C LEU A 125 -12.07 0.40 18.61
N TRP A 126 -11.89 -0.83 19.09
CA TRP A 126 -12.83 -1.93 18.84
C TRP A 126 -14.21 -1.64 19.46
N GLN A 127 -14.24 -1.13 20.70
CA GLN A 127 -15.48 -0.70 21.36
C GLN A 127 -16.14 0.48 20.64
N ALA A 128 -15.35 1.37 20.02
CA ALA A 128 -15.83 2.46 19.19
C ALA A 128 -16.32 2.01 17.80
N GLY A 129 -16.21 0.72 17.50
CA GLY A 129 -16.74 0.08 16.29
C GLY A 129 -15.77 0.01 15.12
N TYR A 130 -14.46 0.18 15.34
CA TYR A 130 -13.45 0.01 14.30
C TYR A 130 -12.75 -1.35 14.42
N ASP A 131 -12.67 -2.11 13.34
CA ASP A 131 -11.90 -3.36 13.23
C ASP A 131 -10.95 -3.24 12.02
N PRO A 132 -9.61 -3.41 12.19
CA PRO A 132 -8.67 -3.33 11.06
C PRO A 132 -8.69 -4.57 10.15
N ARG A 133 -9.26 -5.71 10.57
CA ARG A 133 -9.20 -6.98 9.82
C ARG A 133 -9.79 -6.90 8.40
N PRO A 134 -10.89 -6.19 8.12
CA PRO A 134 -11.39 -6.04 6.75
C PRO A 134 -10.37 -5.38 5.82
N LEU A 135 -9.63 -4.40 6.33
CA LEU A 135 -8.60 -3.69 5.57
C LEU A 135 -7.34 -4.57 5.39
N GLU A 136 -6.92 -5.29 6.42
CA GLU A 136 -5.85 -6.28 6.33
C GLU A 136 -6.14 -7.35 5.27
N ARG A 137 -7.35 -7.93 5.29
CA ARG A 137 -7.78 -8.92 4.29
C ARG A 137 -7.73 -8.34 2.87
N LEU A 138 -8.13 -7.09 2.69
CA LEU A 138 -8.11 -6.42 1.40
C LEU A 138 -6.68 -6.23 0.89
N VAL A 139 -5.73 -5.86 1.76
CA VAL A 139 -4.30 -5.70 1.40
C VAL A 139 -3.64 -7.03 1.02
N LEU A 140 -4.12 -8.14 1.56
CA LEU A 140 -3.65 -9.49 1.29
C LEU A 140 -4.43 -10.21 0.18
N GLU A 141 -5.49 -9.60 -0.35
CA GLU A 141 -6.35 -10.21 -1.35
C GLU A 141 -5.59 -10.38 -2.68
N LYS A 142 -5.49 -11.62 -3.14
CA LYS A 142 -4.90 -11.96 -4.44
C LYS A 142 -5.68 -11.29 -5.57
N ALA A 143 -5.00 -10.97 -6.66
CA ALA A 143 -5.58 -10.33 -7.85
C ALA A 143 -6.16 -8.91 -7.64
N VAL A 144 -6.00 -8.29 -6.46
CA VAL A 144 -6.46 -6.91 -6.20
C VAL A 144 -5.31 -5.91 -6.40
N PHE A 145 -4.21 -6.08 -5.68
CA PHE A 145 -3.02 -5.22 -5.79
C PHE A 145 -1.88 -5.92 -6.54
N GLU A 146 -2.24 -6.79 -7.48
CA GLU A 146 -1.31 -7.61 -8.26
C GLU A 146 -1.76 -7.59 -9.73
N ARG A 147 -0.80 -7.50 -10.66
CA ARG A 147 -1.10 -7.53 -12.10
C ARG A 147 -1.43 -8.93 -12.61
N THR A 148 -0.80 -9.94 -12.03
CA THR A 148 -0.90 -11.35 -12.45
C THR A 148 -0.86 -12.24 -11.22
N ASP A 149 -1.60 -13.34 -11.27
CA ASP A 149 -1.57 -14.39 -10.24
C ASP A 149 -0.33 -15.29 -10.37
N ASP A 150 0.37 -15.21 -11.51
CA ASP A 150 1.60 -15.93 -11.80
C ASP A 150 2.75 -14.95 -12.13
N PRO A 151 3.73 -14.78 -11.22
CA PRO A 151 4.89 -13.91 -11.43
C PRO A 151 5.92 -14.49 -12.42
N TYR A 152 5.80 -15.77 -12.79
CA TYR A 152 6.69 -16.48 -13.71
C TYR A 152 6.05 -16.77 -15.06
N ALA A 153 4.77 -16.45 -15.25
CA ALA A 153 4.10 -16.51 -16.54
C ALA A 153 4.82 -15.59 -17.53
N GLY A 154 5.73 -16.17 -18.32
CA GLY A 154 6.47 -15.52 -19.40
C GLY A 154 5.60 -15.15 -20.60
N ALA A 155 4.36 -14.71 -20.37
CA ALA A 155 3.50 -14.20 -21.41
C ALA A 155 4.14 -12.93 -22.00
N LEU A 156 4.52 -13.01 -23.28
CA LEU A 156 5.15 -11.94 -24.07
C LEU A 156 4.36 -10.62 -24.06
N LEU A 157 3.07 -10.67 -23.70
CA LEU A 157 2.22 -9.50 -23.45
C LEU A 157 1.47 -9.71 -22.13
N PRO A 158 1.71 -8.88 -21.09
CA PRO A 158 0.99 -9.01 -19.85
C PRO A 158 -0.51 -8.74 -20.07
N ARG A 159 -1.34 -9.58 -19.47
CA ARG A 159 -2.81 -9.46 -19.56
C ARG A 159 -3.24 -8.09 -19.05
N ARG A 160 -4.16 -7.42 -19.76
CA ARG A 160 -4.72 -6.13 -19.37
C ARG A 160 -5.21 -6.19 -17.91
N PRO A 161 -4.83 -5.25 -17.05
CA PRO A 161 -5.25 -5.24 -15.65
C PRO A 161 -6.76 -4.99 -15.53
N ARG A 162 -7.37 -5.59 -14.51
CA ARG A 162 -8.80 -5.46 -14.21
C ARG A 162 -9.05 -4.22 -13.35
N LEU A 163 -9.03 -3.04 -13.97
CA LEU A 163 -9.19 -1.76 -13.27
C LEU A 163 -10.45 -1.68 -12.39
N SER A 164 -11.57 -2.27 -12.82
CA SER A 164 -12.81 -2.29 -12.03
C SER A 164 -12.66 -2.97 -10.67
N VAL A 165 -11.85 -4.04 -10.60
CA VAL A 165 -11.56 -4.75 -9.34
C VAL A 165 -10.73 -3.86 -8.42
N VAL A 166 -9.68 -3.22 -8.97
CA VAL A 166 -8.82 -2.30 -8.22
C VAL A 166 -9.61 -1.10 -7.71
N HIS A 167 -10.41 -0.44 -8.54
CA HIS A 167 -11.24 0.70 -8.12
C HIS A 167 -12.24 0.32 -7.03
N ARG A 168 -12.87 -0.86 -7.14
CA ARG A 168 -13.76 -1.35 -6.08
C ARG A 168 -13.00 -1.57 -4.77
N ALA A 169 -11.79 -2.12 -4.82
CA ALA A 169 -10.94 -2.29 -3.66
C ALA A 169 -10.51 -0.94 -3.06
N LEU A 170 -10.07 0.02 -3.87
CA LEU A 170 -9.70 1.36 -3.40
C LEU A 170 -10.87 2.09 -2.72
N ARG A 171 -12.09 1.98 -3.27
CA ARG A 171 -13.30 2.53 -2.62
C ARG A 171 -13.60 1.83 -1.30
N ARG A 172 -13.46 0.50 -1.24
CA ARG A 172 -13.65 -0.25 0.01
C ARG A 172 -12.62 0.16 1.05
N ALA A 173 -11.35 0.30 0.66
CA ALA A 173 -10.29 0.79 1.52
C ALA A 173 -10.60 2.18 2.07
N ALA A 174 -11.00 3.13 1.23
CA ALA A 174 -11.40 4.47 1.67
C ALA A 174 -12.54 4.43 2.71
N ALA A 175 -13.56 3.59 2.49
CA ALA A 175 -14.64 3.43 3.45
C ALA A 175 -14.20 2.82 4.80
N GLU A 176 -13.19 1.95 4.83
CA GLU A 176 -12.62 1.46 6.10
C GLU A 176 -11.81 2.56 6.82
N LEU A 177 -11.13 3.44 6.09
CA LEU A 177 -10.47 4.63 6.66
C LEU A 177 -11.50 5.62 7.23
N ASP A 178 -12.64 5.83 6.55
CA ASP A 178 -13.77 6.61 7.07
C ASP A 178 -14.31 6.07 8.40
N ARG A 179 -14.39 4.74 8.53
CA ARG A 179 -14.79 4.10 9.80
C ARG A 179 -13.77 4.32 10.91
N PHE A 180 -12.48 4.27 10.59
CA PHE A 180 -11.43 4.60 11.56
C PHE A 180 -11.58 6.04 12.05
N GLU A 181 -11.70 7.01 11.15
CA GLU A 181 -11.86 8.42 11.51
C GLU A 181 -13.08 8.62 12.41
N ALA A 182 -14.23 8.04 12.05
CA ALA A 182 -15.43 8.11 12.87
C ALA A 182 -15.21 7.53 14.29
N ALA A 183 -14.50 6.40 14.40
CA ALA A 183 -14.17 5.80 15.69
C ALA A 183 -13.18 6.67 16.50
N ALA A 184 -12.16 7.22 15.85
CA ALA A 184 -11.19 8.11 16.47
C ALA A 184 -11.87 9.39 17.00
N LEU A 185 -12.80 9.98 16.25
CA LEU A 185 -13.58 11.15 16.67
C LEU A 185 -14.48 10.83 17.87
N ARG A 186 -15.15 9.66 17.90
CA ARG A 186 -15.94 9.22 19.08
C ARG A 186 -15.08 9.11 20.34
N LEU A 187 -13.87 8.57 20.22
CA LEU A 187 -12.92 8.47 21.34
C LEU A 187 -12.35 9.81 21.79
N SER A 188 -12.46 10.84 20.93
CA SER A 188 -12.00 12.21 21.19
C SER A 188 -13.10 13.04 21.87
N ALA A 189 -14.36 12.80 21.51
CA ALA A 189 -15.53 13.50 22.02
C ALA A 189 -16.05 12.95 23.37
N SER A 190 -15.53 11.82 23.86
CA SER A 190 -16.00 11.22 25.12
C SER A 190 -15.67 12.13 26.33
N PRO A 191 -16.67 12.71 27.02
CA PRO A 191 -16.48 13.68 28.09
C PRO A 191 -16.08 13.04 29.44
N TYR A 192 -16.07 11.71 29.53
CA TYR A 192 -15.65 10.97 30.72
C TYR A 192 -14.17 10.58 30.63
N ARG A 193 -13.31 11.60 30.60
CA ARG A 193 -11.86 11.46 30.80
C ARG A 193 -11.35 12.41 31.86
#